data_AF-A0A4Y9TES7-F1
#
_entry.id   AF-A0A4Y9TES7-F1
#
_cell.length_a   1.000
_cell.length_b   1.000
_cell.length_c   1.000
_cell.angle_alpha   90.00
_cell.angle_beta   90.00
_cell.angle_gamma   90.00
#
_symmetry.space_group_name_H-M   'P 1'
#
loop_
_entity.id
_entity.type
_entity.pdbx_description
1 polymer ?
#
loop_
_entity_poly.entity_id
_entity_poly.type
_entity_poly.pdbx_seq_one_letter_code
_entity_poly.pdbx_strand_id
1 'polypeptide(L)'
;MSAIFSLSGISLPDLVRTKLAIHLARLGCAADLHTLELAQERAEGFIESVEAARALTPATVEALFIAVEDAAAARRLELQP
;
A
#
# COMPACT_ATOMS: atom_id res chain seq x y z
N MET A 1 -7.12 3.70 11.75
CA MET A 1 -7.04 2.22 11.66
C MET A 1 -7.69 1.80 10.35
N SER A 2 -6.90 1.53 9.32
CA SER A 2 -7.35 1.33 7.94
C SER A 2 -8.06 -0.02 7.78
N ALA A 3 -9.38 0.05 7.56
CA ALA A 3 -10.29 -1.10 7.49
C ALA A 3 -10.13 -1.98 6.23
N ILE A 4 -9.16 -1.69 5.37
CA ILE A 4 -9.05 -2.28 4.03
C ILE A 4 -8.56 -3.74 4.08
N PHE A 5 -7.81 -4.15 5.12
CA PHE A 5 -7.27 -5.51 5.22
C PHE A 5 -8.21 -6.57 5.79
N SER A 6 -9.28 -6.17 6.48
CA SER A 6 -10.26 -7.13 7.00
C SER A 6 -11.43 -7.38 6.06
N LEU A 7 -11.65 -6.52 5.07
CA LEU A 7 -12.81 -6.61 4.17
C LEU A 7 -12.65 -7.62 3.03
N SER A 8 -11.43 -8.05 2.70
CA SER A 8 -11.18 -8.95 1.56
C SER A 8 -10.89 -10.41 1.93
N GLY A 9 -10.86 -10.79 3.21
CA GLY A 9 -10.57 -12.17 3.63
C GLY A 9 -9.18 -12.68 3.22
N ILE A 10 -8.28 -11.78 2.78
CA ILE A 10 -6.95 -12.13 2.32
C ILE A 10 -6.07 -12.37 3.54
N SER A 11 -5.74 -13.64 3.80
CA SER A 11 -4.74 -14.01 4.77
C SER A 11 -3.34 -13.75 4.20
N LEU A 12 -2.85 -12.52 4.34
CA LEU A 12 -1.46 -12.18 4.03
C LEU A 12 -0.50 -12.85 5.04
N PRO A 13 0.67 -13.33 4.59
CA PRO A 13 1.77 -13.69 5.48
C PRO A 13 2.12 -12.53 6.42
N ASP A 14 2.42 -12.83 7.68
CA ASP A 14 2.59 -11.82 8.73
C ASP A 14 3.62 -10.73 8.40
N LEU A 15 4.72 -11.13 7.78
CA LEU A 15 5.76 -10.18 7.35
C LEU A 15 5.25 -9.24 6.26
N VAL A 16 4.50 -9.77 5.29
CA VAL A 16 3.90 -8.97 4.20
C VAL A 16 2.89 -8.00 4.77
N ARG A 17 2.00 -8.48 5.64
CA ARG A 17 0.99 -7.65 6.34
C ARG A 17 1.66 -6.51 7.11
N THR A 18 2.69 -6.82 7.89
CA THR A 18 3.41 -5.84 8.71
C THR A 18 4.10 -4.79 7.85
N LYS A 19 4.81 -5.21 6.80
CA LYS A 19 5.51 -4.28 5.90
C LYS A 19 4.54 -3.40 5.13
N LEU A 20 3.45 -3.97 4.64
CA LEU A 20 2.41 -3.21 3.95
C LEU A 20 1.76 -2.17 4.86
N ALA A 21 1.47 -2.51 6.13
CA ALA A 21 0.96 -1.55 7.10
C ALA A 21 1.94 -0.37 7.32
N ILE A 22 3.24 -0.63 7.33
CA ILE A 22 4.27 0.42 7.42
C ILE A 22 4.24 1.32 6.18
N HIS A 23 4.13 0.75 4.98
CA HIS A 23 4.05 1.53 3.74
C HIS A 23 2.80 2.42 3.70
N LEU A 24 1.64 1.89 4.08
CA LEU A 24 0.40 2.66 4.13
C LEU A 24 0.43 3.75 5.20
N ALA A 25 1.03 3.50 6.36
CA ALA A 25 1.23 4.53 7.37
C ALA A 25 2.10 5.68 6.85
N ARG A 26 3.15 5.37 6.06
CA ARG A 26 4.00 6.39 5.44
C ARG A 26 3.26 7.22 4.41
N LEU A 27 2.40 6.61 3.60
CA LEU A 27 1.51 7.34 2.68
C LEU A 27 0.62 8.31 3.44
N GLY A 28 -0.09 7.84 4.47
CA GLY A 28 -0.98 8.69 5.28
C GLY A 28 -0.27 9.83 6.03
N CYS A 29 1.03 9.69 6.30
CA CYS A 29 1.84 10.70 6.97
C CYS A 29 2.66 11.59 6.03
N ALA A 30 2.54 11.44 4.71
CA ALA A 30 3.29 12.26 3.75
C ALA A 30 2.95 13.76 3.93
N ALA A 31 3.97 14.61 4.02
CA ALA A 31 3.82 16.03 4.36
C ALA A 31 3.48 16.91 3.15
N ASP A 32 3.85 16.45 1.96
CA ASP A 32 3.69 17.16 0.69
C ASP A 32 3.61 16.15 -0.47
N LEU A 33 3.34 16.66 -1.67
CA LEU A 33 3.17 15.80 -2.86
C LEU A 33 4.43 15.02 -3.21
N HIS A 34 5.61 15.59 -2.99
CA HIS A 34 6.88 14.93 -3.31
C HIS A 34 7.16 13.75 -2.37
N THR A 35 6.96 13.95 -1.07
CA THR A 35 7.07 12.88 -0.07
C THR A 35 6.00 11.81 -0.24
N LEU A 36 4.81 12.18 -0.74
CA LEU A 36 3.76 11.24 -1.10
C LEU A 36 4.17 10.36 -2.29
N GLU A 37 4.68 10.96 -3.37
CA GLU A 37 5.18 10.23 -4.55
C GLU A 37 6.28 9.24 -4.17
N LEU A 38 7.28 9.66 -3.38
CA LEU A 38 8.35 8.77 -2.91
C LEU A 38 7.82 7.65 -2.00
N ALA A 39 6.82 7.92 -1.17
CA ALA A 39 6.21 6.91 -0.31
C ALA A 39 5.41 5.89 -1.14
N GLN A 40 4.74 6.35 -2.21
CA GLN A 40 4.00 5.52 -3.15
C GLN A 40 4.94 4.61 -3.94
N GLU A 41 5.98 5.15 -4.58
CA GLU A 41 6.99 4.37 -5.32
C GLU A 41 7.58 3.25 -4.44
N ARG A 42 7.90 3.56 -3.17
CA ARG A 42 8.43 2.57 -2.22
C ARG A 42 7.42 1.50 -1.84
N ALA A 43 6.14 1.83 -1.79
CA ALA A 43 5.08 0.87 -1.49
C ALA A 43 4.83 -0.08 -2.68
N GLU A 44 4.80 0.48 -3.89
CA GLU A 44 4.68 -0.27 -5.15
C GLU A 44 5.87 -1.20 -5.36
N GLY A 45 7.11 -0.70 -5.21
CA GLY A 45 8.31 -1.55 -5.31
C GLY A 45 8.37 -2.67 -4.25
N PHE A 46 7.75 -2.46 -3.07
CA PHE A 46 7.58 -3.54 -2.10
C PHE A 46 6.62 -4.62 -2.63
N ILE A 47 5.48 -4.22 -3.21
CA ILE A 47 4.50 -5.17 -3.78
C ILE A 47 5.11 -5.94 -4.96
N GLU A 48 5.86 -5.27 -5.84
CA GLU A 48 6.61 -5.93 -6.92
C GLU A 48 7.58 -6.99 -6.38
N SER A 49 8.25 -6.72 -5.26
CA SER A 49 9.14 -7.70 -4.63
C SER A 49 8.39 -8.93 -4.09
N VAL A 50 7.17 -8.73 -3.59
CA VAL A 50 6.27 -9.81 -3.12
C VAL A 50 5.76 -10.64 -4.28
N GLU A 51 5.42 -9.98 -5.40
CA GLU A 51 5.04 -10.65 -6.65
C GLU A 51 6.20 -11.47 -7.22
N ALA A 52 7.41 -10.91 -7.29
CA ALA A 52 8.59 -11.61 -7.78
C ALA A 52 8.93 -12.85 -6.94
N ALA A 53 8.69 -12.78 -5.62
CA ALA A 53 8.81 -13.91 -4.71
C ALA A 53 7.71 -14.97 -4.89
N ARG A 54 6.68 -14.70 -5.69
CA ARG A 54 5.49 -15.55 -5.89
C ARG A 54 4.82 -15.96 -4.57
N ALA A 55 4.86 -15.08 -3.58
CA ALA A 55 4.34 -15.34 -2.25
C ALA A 55 2.81 -15.27 -2.17
N LEU A 56 2.17 -14.64 -3.17
CA LEU A 56 0.73 -14.37 -3.23
C LEU A 56 0.17 -14.71 -4.61
N THR A 57 -1.15 -14.84 -4.70
CA THR A 57 -1.84 -14.99 -5.99
C THR A 57 -1.84 -13.68 -6.77
N PRO A 58 -1.93 -13.70 -8.12
CA PRO A 58 -2.01 -12.48 -8.92
C PRO A 58 -3.15 -11.55 -8.49
N ALA A 59 -4.34 -12.12 -8.21
CA ALA A 59 -5.49 -11.34 -7.74
C ALA A 59 -5.23 -10.67 -6.38
N THR A 60 -4.45 -11.32 -5.52
CA THR A 60 -4.02 -10.69 -4.26
C THR A 60 -3.04 -9.55 -4.51
N VAL A 61 -2.04 -9.74 -5.39
CA VAL A 61 -1.08 -8.69 -5.74
C VAL A 61 -1.78 -7.47 -6.32
N GLU A 62 -2.71 -7.67 -7.25
CA GLU A 62 -3.55 -6.60 -7.82
C GLU A 62 -4.32 -5.83 -6.72
N ALA A 63 -4.94 -6.55 -5.79
CA ALA A 63 -5.63 -5.92 -4.65
C ALA A 63 -4.68 -5.11 -3.75
N LEU A 64 -3.39 -5.48 -3.64
CA LEU A 64 -2.40 -4.69 -2.90
C LEU A 64 -2.05 -3.39 -3.63
N PHE A 65 -1.89 -3.43 -4.95
CA PHE A 65 -1.64 -2.23 -5.75
C PHE A 65 -2.81 -1.24 -5.62
N ILE A 66 -4.05 -1.72 -5.80
CA ILE A 66 -5.26 -0.90 -5.63
C ILE A 66 -5.30 -0.25 -4.23
N ALA A 67 -4.99 -1.01 -3.17
CA ALA A 67 -4.98 -0.46 -1.82
C ALA A 67 -3.93 0.64 -1.60
N VAL A 68 -2.78 0.56 -2.28
CA VAL A 68 -1.74 1.60 -2.25
C VAL A 68 -2.16 2.82 -3.06
N GLU A 69 -2.73 2.62 -4.25
CA GLU A 69 -3.25 3.68 -5.10
C GLU A 69 -4.37 4.46 -4.40
N ASP A 70 -5.34 3.77 -3.80
CA ASP A 70 -6.44 4.38 -3.04
C ASP A 70 -5.92 5.21 -1.86
N ALA A 71 -4.95 4.69 -1.12
CA ALA A 71 -4.34 5.40 0.01
C ALA A 71 -3.57 6.64 -0.45
N ALA A 72 -2.84 6.55 -1.56
CA ALA A 72 -2.11 7.68 -2.13
C ALA A 72 -3.06 8.73 -2.71
N ALA A 73 -4.13 8.31 -3.40
CA ALA A 73 -5.14 9.21 -3.94
C ALA A 73 -5.87 9.97 -2.82
N ALA A 74 -6.28 9.27 -1.76
CA ALA A 74 -6.88 9.89 -0.59
C ALA A 74 -5.96 10.96 0.02
N ARG A 75 -4.68 10.64 0.23
CA ARG A 75 -3.72 11.61 0.78
C ARG A 75 -3.45 12.78 -0.18
N ARG A 76 -3.40 12.54 -1.49
CA ARG A 76 -3.20 13.59 -2.50
C ARG A 76 -4.32 14.62 -2.45
N LEU A 77 -5.57 14.18 -2.28
CA LEU A 77 -6.72 15.09 -2.12
C LEU A 77 -6.60 15.95 -0.85
N GLU A 78 -6.05 15.42 0.24
CA GLU A 78 -5.81 16.20 1.46
C GLU A 78 -4.69 17.23 1.32
N LEU A 79 -3.73 16.99 0.42
CA LEU A 79 -2.56 17.86 0.19
C LEU A 79 -2.78 18.92 -0.90
N GLN A 80 -3.84 18.78 -1.70
CA GLN A 80 -4.23 19.72 -2.76
C GLN A 80 -5.53 20.43 -2.35
N PRO A 81 -5.45 21.66 -1.82
CA PRO A 81 -6.62 22.45 -1.40
C PRO A 81 -7.46 22.94 -2.58
#